data_AF-A0AAN8VF73-F1
#
_entry.id   AF-A0AAN8VF73-F1
#
_cell.length_a   1.000
_cell.length_b   1.000
_cell.length_c   1.000
_cell.angle_alpha   90.00
_cell.angle_beta   90.00
_cell.angle_gamma   90.00
#
_symmetry.space_group_name_H-M   'P 1'
#
loop_
_entity.id
_entity.type
_entity.pdbx_description
1 polymer ?
#
loop_
_entity_poly.entity_id
_entity_poly.type
_entity_poly.pdbx_seq_one_letter_code
_entity_poly.pdbx_strand_id
1 'polypeptide(L)'
;MNISKFSCFIVVYMYLSFFSSTHACASHESNPRGHDHMAWWCNTTPHPEPCNHFLASSPHHFRPPKHKTEFRRMLILVAMDRAFDAWQRAKNLQPNTTSRKLKAALNDCVSLHYDAIIQLNRTLQGLHRAEKNCTDFDAQTWLSAALTSLEVCRIGSNELNVSHFISPILAFNVTPLFLMQ
;
A
#
# COMPACT_ATOMS: atom_id res chain seq x y z
N MET A 1 -50.17 -33.45 -28.96
CA MET A 1 -50.25 -32.65 -27.72
C MET A 1 -48.86 -32.66 -27.09
N ASN A 2 -48.27 -31.47 -26.89
CA ASN A 2 -46.84 -31.19 -27.10
C ASN A 2 -45.86 -31.73 -26.03
N ILE A 3 -44.88 -32.52 -26.50
CA ILE A 3 -43.70 -33.01 -25.77
C ILE A 3 -42.72 -31.86 -25.40
N SER A 4 -42.85 -30.66 -25.99
CA SER A 4 -41.99 -29.51 -25.68
C SER A 4 -42.32 -28.76 -24.38
N LYS A 5 -43.47 -29.04 -23.74
CA LYS A 5 -43.87 -28.36 -22.50
C LYS A 5 -43.43 -29.08 -21.22
N PHE A 6 -43.19 -30.39 -21.29
CA PHE A 6 -42.71 -31.17 -20.15
C PHE A 6 -41.21 -30.98 -19.89
N SER A 7 -40.44 -30.65 -20.93
CA SER A 7 -38.99 -30.46 -20.83
C SER A 7 -38.59 -29.11 -20.20
N CYS A 8 -39.50 -28.14 -20.08
CA CYS A 8 -39.18 -26.86 -19.46
C CYS A 8 -39.42 -26.88 -17.93
N PHE A 9 -40.44 -27.62 -17.46
CA PHE A 9 -40.76 -27.72 -16.03
C PHE A 9 -39.73 -28.50 -15.22
N ILE A 10 -39.08 -29.52 -15.81
CA ILE A 10 -38.02 -30.29 -15.13
C ILE A 10 -36.73 -29.47 -15.00
N VAL A 11 -36.43 -28.59 -15.97
CA VAL A 11 -35.23 -27.73 -15.92
C VAL A 11 -35.38 -26.63 -14.85
N VAL A 12 -36.59 -26.10 -14.64
CA VAL A 12 -36.84 -25.12 -13.57
C VAL A 12 -36.68 -25.73 -12.18
N TYR A 13 -37.04 -27.01 -11.99
CA TYR A 13 -36.93 -27.65 -10.67
C TYR A 13 -35.49 -28.06 -10.32
N MET A 14 -34.67 -28.44 -11.30
CA MET A 14 -33.24 -28.73 -11.09
C MET A 14 -32.42 -27.47 -10.76
N TYR A 15 -32.84 -26.28 -11.25
CA TYR A 15 -32.20 -25.00 -10.91
C TYR A 15 -32.58 -24.47 -9.52
N LEU A 16 -33.74 -24.88 -8.95
CA LEU A 16 -34.16 -24.44 -7.62
C LEU A 16 -33.58 -25.30 -6.47
N SER A 17 -33.05 -26.49 -6.77
CA SER A 17 -32.32 -27.33 -5.80
C SER A 17 -30.80 -27.10 -5.78
N PHE A 18 -30.26 -26.17 -6.58
CA PHE A 18 -28.83 -25.84 -6.60
C PHE A 18 -28.46 -24.53 -5.86
N PHE A 19 -29.38 -23.97 -5.07
CA PHE A 19 -29.15 -22.82 -4.17
C PHE A 19 -29.23 -23.20 -2.69
N SER A 20 -28.76 -24.40 -2.34
CA SER A 20 -28.57 -24.79 -0.94
C SER A 20 -27.22 -25.45 -0.72
N SER A 21 -26.19 -24.78 -1.23
CA SER A 21 -24.89 -24.78 -0.57
C SER A 21 -24.81 -23.47 0.20
N THR A 22 -25.27 -23.47 1.46
CA THR A 22 -24.89 -22.43 2.41
C THR A 22 -23.39 -22.53 2.63
N HIS A 23 -22.61 -21.96 1.71
CA HIS A 23 -21.33 -21.41 2.10
C HIS A 23 -21.72 -20.25 2.99
N ALA A 24 -21.53 -20.42 4.29
CA ALA A 24 -21.34 -19.27 5.14
C ALA A 24 -20.12 -18.54 4.55
N CYS A 25 -20.37 -17.58 3.66
CA CYS A 25 -19.47 -16.46 3.54
C CYS A 25 -19.43 -15.90 4.95
N ALA A 26 -18.35 -16.17 5.68
CA ALA A 26 -17.99 -15.34 6.79
C ALA A 26 -17.82 -13.95 6.18
N SER A 27 -18.90 -13.15 6.22
CA SER A 27 -18.74 -11.72 6.19
C SER A 27 -17.79 -11.43 7.35
N HIS A 28 -16.56 -11.04 7.02
CA HIS A 28 -15.70 -10.41 7.99
C HIS A 28 -16.48 -9.15 8.40
N GLU A 29 -17.23 -9.27 9.49
CA GLU A 29 -17.95 -8.17 10.10
C GLU A 29 -16.86 -7.19 10.52
N SER A 30 -16.61 -6.21 9.66
CA SER A 30 -15.80 -5.06 10.01
C SER A 30 -16.53 -4.41 11.17
N ASN A 31 -16.03 -4.68 12.37
CA ASN A 31 -16.53 -4.06 13.59
C ASN A 31 -16.71 -2.56 13.31
N PRO A 32 -17.94 -2.01 13.33
CA PRO A 32 -18.19 -0.63 12.91
C PRO A 32 -17.36 0.35 13.76
N ARG A 33 -17.04 -0.04 15.00
CA ARG A 33 -16.17 0.71 15.92
C ARG A 33 -14.69 0.73 15.53
N GLY A 34 -14.21 -0.28 14.79
CA GLY A 34 -12.81 -0.38 14.37
C GLY A 34 -12.49 0.45 13.13
N HIS A 35 -13.43 0.50 12.17
CA HIS A 35 -13.29 1.35 10.99
C HIS A 35 -13.29 2.83 11.37
N ASP A 36 -14.20 3.24 12.25
CA ASP A 36 -14.30 4.61 12.77
C ASP A 36 -13.02 5.04 13.50
N HIS A 37 -12.45 4.15 14.32
CA HIS A 37 -11.21 4.45 15.04
C HIS A 37 -9.98 4.56 14.11
N MET A 38 -9.91 3.76 13.04
CA MET A 38 -8.82 3.90 12.06
C MET A 38 -8.96 5.21 11.25
N ALA A 39 -10.18 5.53 10.81
CA ALA A 39 -10.46 6.77 10.09
C ALA A 39 -10.12 8.01 10.94
N TRP A 40 -10.40 7.96 12.24
CA TRP A 40 -9.98 9.01 13.18
C TRP A 40 -8.47 9.25 13.15
N TRP A 41 -7.65 8.18 13.21
CA TRP A 41 -6.20 8.31 13.11
C TRP A 41 -5.75 8.90 11.77
N CYS A 42 -6.36 8.49 10.65
CA CYS A 42 -6.06 9.09 9.34
C CYS A 42 -6.43 10.57 9.26
N ASN A 43 -7.49 11.01 9.94
CA ASN A 43 -7.85 12.43 10.02
C ASN A 43 -6.83 13.28 10.78
N THR A 44 -5.97 12.66 11.59
CA THR A 44 -4.84 13.36 12.22
C THR A 44 -3.66 13.57 11.27
N THR A 45 -3.67 12.95 10.09
CA THR A 45 -2.66 13.14 9.05
C THR A 45 -3.04 14.31 8.14
N PRO A 46 -2.07 14.97 7.48
CA PRO A 46 -2.41 16.01 6.48
C PRO A 46 -3.07 15.47 5.21
N HIS A 47 -3.09 14.15 5.03
CA HIS A 47 -3.66 13.48 3.87
C HIS A 47 -4.56 12.30 4.29
N PRO A 48 -5.77 12.57 4.83
CA PRO A 48 -6.64 11.53 5.35
C PRO A 48 -7.09 10.52 4.30
N GLU A 49 -7.41 10.99 3.09
CA GLU A 49 -7.88 10.14 1.99
C GLU A 49 -6.82 9.11 1.54
N PRO A 50 -5.58 9.52 1.17
CA PRO A 50 -4.51 8.57 0.93
C PRO A 50 -4.27 7.62 2.09
N CYS A 51 -4.24 8.13 3.33
CA CYS A 51 -4.05 7.30 4.52
C CYS A 51 -5.08 6.17 4.61
N ASN A 52 -6.37 6.51 4.50
CA ASN A 52 -7.47 5.56 4.56
C ASN A 52 -7.36 4.54 3.42
N HIS A 53 -7.12 5.01 2.19
CA HIS A 53 -6.98 4.15 1.03
C HIS A 53 -5.88 3.11 1.23
N PHE A 54 -4.68 3.54 1.59
CA PHE A 54 -3.54 2.63 1.67
C PHE A 54 -3.60 1.69 2.88
N LEU A 55 -4.14 2.13 4.02
CA LEU A 55 -4.35 1.26 5.17
C LEU A 55 -5.45 0.23 4.90
N ALA A 56 -6.53 0.61 4.23
CA ALA A 56 -7.59 -0.32 3.82
C ALA A 56 -7.11 -1.34 2.78
N SER A 57 -6.21 -0.94 1.88
CA SER A 57 -5.62 -1.82 0.87
C SER A 57 -4.39 -2.60 1.35
N SER A 58 -3.97 -2.42 2.61
CA SER A 58 -2.74 -3.04 3.11
C SER A 58 -2.91 -4.56 3.23
N PRO A 59 -1.90 -5.36 2.85
CA PRO A 59 -1.91 -6.80 3.12
C PRO A 59 -1.82 -7.11 4.62
N HIS A 60 -1.44 -6.12 5.45
CA HIS A 60 -1.38 -6.27 6.89
C HIS A 60 -2.78 -6.17 7.51
N HIS A 61 -3.16 -7.18 8.31
CA HIS A 61 -4.39 -7.15 9.10
C HIS A 61 -4.23 -6.27 10.36
N PHE A 62 -4.19 -4.95 10.17
CA PHE A 62 -4.04 -4.01 11.28
C PHE A 62 -5.30 -3.95 12.15
N ARG A 63 -5.08 -3.98 13.47
CA ARG A 63 -6.08 -3.55 14.44
C ARG A 63 -5.95 -2.04 14.64
N PRO A 64 -7.01 -1.32 15.03
CA PRO A 64 -6.91 0.09 15.34
C PRO A 64 -5.83 0.36 16.41
N PRO A 65 -4.90 1.30 16.18
CA PRO A 65 -3.79 1.54 17.11
C PRO A 65 -4.28 2.21 18.38
N LYS A 66 -3.60 1.92 19.51
CA LYS A 66 -3.87 2.53 20.82
C LYS A 66 -3.02 3.77 21.06
N HIS A 67 -1.85 3.84 20.44
CA HIS A 67 -0.87 4.90 20.64
C HIS A 67 -0.32 5.43 19.31
N LYS A 68 0.11 6.70 19.30
CA LYS A 68 0.70 7.37 18.11
C LYS A 68 1.89 6.57 17.54
N THR A 69 2.68 5.91 18.39
CA THR A 69 3.80 5.05 17.96
C THR A 69 3.34 3.82 17.19
N GLU A 70 2.23 3.18 17.59
CA GLU A 70 1.65 2.06 16.85
C GLU A 70 1.13 2.52 15.48
N PHE A 71 0.42 3.65 15.44
CA PHE A 71 -0.07 4.21 14.18
C PHE A 71 1.08 4.57 13.23
N ARG A 72 2.15 5.21 13.74
CA ARG A 72 3.36 5.50 12.96
C ARG A 72 3.98 4.22 12.37
N ARG A 73 4.09 3.14 13.15
CA ARG A 73 4.60 1.85 12.64
C ARG A 73 3.74 1.29 11.52
N MET A 74 2.41 1.37 11.64
CA MET A 74 1.49 0.93 10.57
C MET A 74 1.74 1.70 9.28
N LEU A 75 1.86 3.03 9.35
CA LEU A 75 2.13 3.87 8.17
C LEU A 75 3.48 3.54 7.53
N ILE A 76 4.53 3.28 8.33
CA ILE A 76 5.85 2.92 7.81
C ILE A 76 5.83 1.54 7.11
N LEU A 77 5.11 0.57 7.69
CA LEU A 77 4.93 -0.75 7.06
C LEU A 77 4.24 -0.62 5.70
N VAL A 78 3.13 0.13 5.65
CA VAL A 78 2.41 0.42 4.40
C VAL A 78 3.31 1.13 3.38
N ALA A 79 4.09 2.12 3.81
CA ALA A 79 5.01 2.83 2.92
C ALA A 79 6.10 1.90 2.38
N MET A 80 6.60 0.97 3.20
CA MET A 80 7.62 0.00 2.82
C MET A 80 7.09 -1.02 1.81
N ASP A 81 5.88 -1.56 2.02
CA ASP A 81 5.20 -2.43 1.04
C ASP A 81 5.08 -1.74 -0.32
N ARG A 82 4.70 -0.47 -0.30
CA ARG A 82 4.46 0.30 -1.53
C ARG A 82 5.75 0.66 -2.24
N ALA A 83 6.81 0.93 -1.48
CA ALA A 83 8.16 1.10 -2.02
C ALA A 83 8.69 -0.21 -2.64
N PHE A 84 8.43 -1.36 -2.00
CA PHE A 84 8.81 -2.68 -2.51
C PHE A 84 8.07 -3.04 -3.80
N ASP A 85 6.75 -2.86 -3.82
CA ASP A 85 5.91 -3.02 -5.00
C ASP A 85 6.42 -2.20 -6.19
N ALA A 86 6.78 -0.94 -5.93
CA ALA A 86 7.31 -0.03 -6.92
C ALA A 86 8.69 -0.47 -7.43
N TRP A 87 9.58 -0.85 -6.51
CA TRP A 87 10.89 -1.42 -6.83
C TRP A 87 10.76 -2.64 -7.74
N GLN A 88 9.87 -3.57 -7.40
CA GLN A 88 9.63 -4.79 -8.18
C GLN A 88 9.08 -4.48 -9.57
N ARG A 89 8.12 -3.56 -9.68
CA ARG A 89 7.61 -3.11 -10.99
C ARG A 89 8.71 -2.50 -11.85
N ALA A 90 9.53 -1.62 -11.28
CA ALA A 90 10.62 -0.97 -12.00
C ALA A 90 11.67 -1.99 -12.47
N LYS A 91 12.06 -2.92 -11.59
CA LYS A 91 12.93 -4.07 -11.89
C LYS A 91 12.41 -4.91 -13.05
N ASN A 92 11.11 -5.21 -13.06
CA ASN A 92 10.49 -6.06 -14.07
C ASN A 92 10.34 -5.37 -15.43
N LEU A 93 10.22 -4.04 -15.45
CA LEU A 93 10.08 -3.26 -16.68
C LEU A 93 11.44 -3.00 -17.37
N GLN A 94 12.53 -2.96 -16.60
CA GLN A 94 13.88 -2.64 -17.05
C GLN A 94 14.37 -3.51 -18.23
N PRO A 95 14.22 -4.85 -18.25
CA PRO A 95 14.78 -5.70 -19.31
C PRO A 95 14.09 -5.51 -20.66
N ASN A 96 12.79 -5.18 -20.66
CA ASN A 96 11.96 -5.10 -21.87
C ASN A 96 11.89 -3.68 -22.44
N THR A 97 12.60 -2.72 -21.84
CA THR A 97 12.55 -1.31 -22.23
C THR A 97 13.58 -0.99 -23.32
N THR A 98 13.10 -0.45 -24.45
CA THR A 98 13.94 0.06 -25.55
C THR A 98 14.23 1.56 -25.44
N SER A 99 13.39 2.31 -24.73
CA SER A 99 13.57 3.74 -24.50
C SER A 99 14.75 4.01 -23.57
N ARG A 100 15.78 4.71 -24.07
CA ARG A 100 16.97 5.07 -23.28
C ARG A 100 16.62 5.93 -22.07
N LYS A 101 15.70 6.89 -22.22
CA LYS A 101 15.23 7.76 -21.12
C LYS A 101 14.51 6.97 -20.05
N LEU A 102 13.60 6.08 -20.46
CA LEU A 102 12.89 5.21 -19.51
C LEU A 102 13.84 4.25 -18.81
N LYS A 103 14.80 3.66 -19.54
CA LYS A 103 15.80 2.78 -18.94
C LYS A 103 16.66 3.49 -17.89
N ALA A 104 17.08 4.73 -18.17
CA ALA A 104 17.81 5.55 -17.20
C ALA A 104 16.96 5.81 -15.94
N ALA A 105 15.73 6.29 -16.11
CA ALA A 105 14.81 6.53 -14.99
C ALA A 105 14.55 5.25 -14.17
N LEU A 106 14.37 4.11 -14.83
CA LEU A 106 14.17 2.82 -14.15
C LEU A 106 15.40 2.41 -13.34
N ASN A 107 16.61 2.60 -13.86
CA ASN A 107 17.83 2.29 -13.11
C ASN A 107 17.93 3.14 -11.83
N ASP A 108 17.72 4.45 -11.96
CA ASP A 108 17.80 5.38 -10.84
C ASP A 108 16.71 5.06 -9.81
N CYS A 109 15.47 4.88 -10.26
CA CYS A 109 14.36 4.54 -9.38
C CYS A 109 14.52 3.17 -8.70
N VAL A 110 15.11 2.16 -9.35
CA VAL A 110 15.40 0.87 -8.71
C VAL A 110 16.37 1.05 -7.55
N SER A 111 17.44 1.85 -7.72
CA SER A 111 18.38 2.13 -6.62
C SER A 111 17.69 2.89 -5.50
N LEU A 112 17.00 3.98 -5.85
CA LEU A 112 16.38 4.89 -4.88
C LEU A 112 15.26 4.24 -4.07
N HIS A 113 14.44 3.37 -4.67
CA HIS A 113 13.44 2.62 -3.92
C HIS A 113 14.08 1.59 -2.98
N TYR A 114 15.15 0.93 -3.41
CA TYR A 114 15.88 0.00 -2.55
C TYR A 114 16.47 0.72 -1.33
N ASP A 115 17.08 1.88 -1.54
CA ASP A 115 17.56 2.74 -0.46
C ASP A 115 16.42 3.17 0.47
N ALA A 116 15.27 3.58 -0.09
CA ALA A 116 14.09 3.93 0.71
C ALA A 116 13.63 2.76 1.59
N ILE A 117 13.57 1.53 1.07
CA ILE A 117 13.20 0.34 1.83
C ILE A 117 14.18 0.10 2.99
N ILE A 118 15.48 0.23 2.76
CA ILE A 118 16.49 0.08 3.82
C ILE A 118 16.26 1.11 4.93
N GLN A 119 16.03 2.36 4.57
CA GLN A 119 15.83 3.43 5.53
C GLN A 119 14.49 3.30 6.29
N LEU A 120 13.42 2.85 5.63
CA LEU A 120 12.13 2.55 6.28
C LEU A 120 12.27 1.40 7.29
N ASN A 121 13.03 0.35 6.95
CA ASN A 121 13.30 -0.75 7.87
C ASN A 121 14.09 -0.28 9.11
N ARG A 122 15.11 0.57 8.93
CA ARG A 122 15.82 1.21 10.04
C ARG A 122 14.90 2.09 10.88
N THR A 123 13.99 2.83 10.25
CA THR A 123 12.97 3.62 10.94
C THR A 123 12.11 2.73 11.86
N LEU A 124 11.68 1.55 11.40
CA LEU A 124 10.93 0.60 12.22
C LEU A 124 11.73 0.08 13.42
N GLN A 125 13.02 -0.19 13.24
CA GLN A 125 13.95 -0.57 14.30
C GLN A 125 14.09 0.55 15.33
N GLY A 126 14.31 1.80 14.89
CA GLY A 126 14.41 2.96 15.78
C GLY A 126 13.14 3.25 16.57
N LEU A 127 11.96 2.98 16.01
CA LEU A 127 10.69 3.06 16.73
C LEU A 127 10.46 1.91 17.72
N HIS A 128 11.31 0.89 17.74
CA HIS A 128 11.22 -0.25 18.64
C HIS A 128 11.98 0.03 19.94
N ARG A 129 11.24 0.34 21.01
CA ARG A 129 11.81 0.66 22.33
C ARG A 129 12.69 -0.44 22.96
N ALA A 130 12.62 -1.66 22.44
CA ALA A 130 13.46 -2.77 22.88
C ALA A 130 14.91 -2.65 22.36
N GLU A 131 15.12 -1.98 21.23
CA GLU A 131 16.43 -1.78 20.60
C GLU A 131 17.02 -0.45 21.09
N LYS A 132 17.61 -0.46 22.30
CA LYS A 132 18.18 0.72 22.98
C LYS A 132 19.34 1.43 22.24
N ASN A 133 19.72 0.97 21.05
CA ASN A 133 20.84 1.51 20.29
C ASN A 133 20.44 2.62 19.31
N CYS A 134 19.14 2.93 19.19
CA CYS A 134 18.63 3.90 18.23
C CYS A 134 17.65 4.86 18.92
N THR A 135 17.69 6.13 18.55
CA THR A 135 16.85 7.19 19.12
C THR A 135 15.66 7.53 18.21
N ASP A 136 14.66 8.23 18.75
CA ASP A 136 13.57 8.81 17.93
C ASP A 136 14.13 9.77 16.86
N PHE A 137 15.27 10.43 17.14
CA PHE A 137 15.97 11.29 16.19
C PHE A 137 16.61 10.48 15.03
N ASP A 138 17.19 9.32 15.32
CA ASP A 138 17.72 8.43 14.30
C ASP A 138 16.59 7.90 13.40
N ALA A 139 15.48 7.48 14.01
CA ALA A 139 14.28 7.06 13.28
C ALA A 139 13.77 8.18 12.35
N GLN A 140 13.69 9.42 12.84
CA GLN A 140 13.28 10.58 12.04
C GLN A 140 14.26 10.87 10.89
N THR A 141 15.56 10.68 11.13
CA THR A 141 16.60 10.88 10.12
C THR A 141 16.47 9.87 8.99
N TRP A 142 16.32 8.58 9.33
CA TRP A 142 16.12 7.53 8.32
C TRP A 142 14.80 7.71 7.57
N LEU A 143 13.73 8.10 8.24
CA LEU A 143 12.48 8.41 7.56
C LEU A 143 12.67 9.53 6.53
N SER A 144 13.33 10.63 6.91
CA SER A 144 13.62 11.75 6.00
C SER A 144 14.49 11.33 4.80
N ALA A 145 15.47 10.44 5.04
CA ALA A 145 16.30 9.87 3.97
C ALA A 145 15.48 9.00 3.01
N ALA A 146 14.59 8.14 3.51
CA ALA A 146 13.70 7.34 2.68
C ALA A 146 12.84 8.20 1.76
N LEU A 147 12.25 9.25 2.33
CA LEU A 147 11.41 10.21 1.61
C LEU A 147 12.18 10.94 0.52
N THR A 148 13.42 11.34 0.83
CA THR A 148 14.30 12.00 -0.13
C THR A 148 14.62 11.08 -1.30
N SER A 149 14.92 9.79 -1.06
CA SER A 149 15.18 8.84 -2.14
C SER A 149 13.97 8.67 -3.07
N LEU A 150 12.77 8.53 -2.51
CA LEU A 150 11.54 8.45 -3.31
C LEU A 150 11.29 9.72 -4.14
N GLU A 151 11.55 10.89 -3.55
CA GLU A 151 11.38 12.19 -4.22
C GLU A 151 12.41 12.41 -5.33
N VAL A 152 13.67 11.99 -5.16
CA VAL A 152 14.68 12.06 -6.21
C VAL A 152 14.26 11.22 -7.43
N CYS A 153 13.71 10.02 -7.22
CA CYS A 153 13.19 9.20 -8.32
C CYS A 153 12.02 9.90 -9.03
N ARG A 154 11.11 10.52 -8.27
CA ARG A 154 10.00 11.31 -8.81
C ARG A 154 10.50 12.42 -9.73
N ILE A 155 11.42 13.24 -9.22
CA ILE A 155 11.97 14.40 -9.92
C ILE A 155 12.69 13.94 -11.19
N GLY A 156 13.62 12.99 -11.09
CA GLY A 156 14.36 12.49 -12.26
C GLY A 156 13.45 11.89 -13.33
N SER A 157 12.38 11.20 -12.92
CA SER A 157 11.40 10.64 -13.85
C SER A 157 10.56 11.71 -14.56
N ASN A 158 10.25 12.80 -13.88
CA ASN A 158 9.60 13.98 -14.48
C ASN A 158 10.53 14.69 -15.46
N GLU A 159 11.79 14.92 -15.08
CA GLU A 159 12.80 15.57 -15.93
C GLU A 159 13.05 14.79 -17.24
N LEU A 160 12.95 13.46 -17.17
CA LEU A 160 13.07 12.57 -18.33
C LEU A 160 11.77 12.39 -19.12
N ASN A 161 10.66 13.02 -18.69
CA ASN A 161 9.31 12.90 -19.27
C ASN A 161 8.77 11.45 -19.32
N VAL A 162 9.06 10.66 -18.27
CA VAL A 162 8.64 9.25 -18.15
C VAL A 162 7.85 8.97 -16.87
N SER A 163 7.34 10.02 -16.23
CA SER A 163 6.65 9.94 -14.94
C SER A 163 5.35 9.13 -14.92
N HIS A 164 4.69 8.97 -16.06
CA HIS A 164 3.48 8.14 -16.17
C HIS A 164 3.71 6.67 -15.79
N PHE A 165 4.92 6.14 -16.02
CA PHE A 165 5.29 4.78 -15.59
C PHE A 165 5.56 4.68 -14.08
N ILE A 166 5.82 5.82 -13.44
CA ILE A 166 6.04 5.95 -11.99
C ILE A 166 4.75 6.49 -11.31
N SER A 167 3.70 6.78 -12.06
CA SER A 167 2.48 7.40 -11.53
C SER A 167 1.69 6.52 -10.54
N PRO A 168 1.64 5.17 -10.64
CA PRO A 168 1.09 4.33 -9.57
C PRO A 168 2.02 4.24 -8.34
N ILE A 169 3.28 4.65 -8.47
CA ILE A 169 4.35 4.54 -7.47
C ILE A 169 4.36 5.77 -6.53
N LEU A 170 3.85 6.91 -7.01
CA LEU A 170 3.94 8.22 -6.34
C LEU A 170 2.64 8.69 -5.68
N ALA A 171 1.62 7.83 -5.60
CA ALA A 171 0.41 8.14 -4.85
C ALA A 171 0.67 8.37 -3.35
N PHE A 172 1.90 8.14 -2.88
CA PHE A 172 2.42 8.78 -1.70
C PHE A 172 3.18 10.06 -2.08
N ASN A 173 2.45 11.16 -2.22
CA ASN A 173 3.00 12.43 -1.76
C ASN A 173 3.10 12.30 -0.23
N VAL A 174 4.16 11.66 0.25
CA VAL A 174 4.53 11.53 1.66
C VAL A 174 5.15 12.85 2.19
N THR A 175 5.32 13.84 1.32
CA THR A 175 5.79 15.20 1.61
C THR A 175 4.96 15.92 2.68
N PRO A 176 3.73 15.49 3.00
CA PRO A 176 3.03 16.00 4.20
C PRO A 176 2.92 15.04 5.39
N LEU A 177 3.53 13.85 5.42
CA LEU A 177 3.68 13.09 6.68
C LEU A 177 4.47 13.87 7.76
N PHE A 178 5.08 14.99 7.37
CA PHE A 178 5.85 15.93 8.18
C PHE A 178 5.04 16.77 9.18
N LEU A 179 3.70 16.75 9.18
CA LEU A 179 2.93 17.47 10.21
C LEU A 179 2.51 16.60 11.40
N MET A 180 3.16 15.44 11.60
CA MET A 180 3.06 14.71 12.87
C MET A 180 4.24 14.99 13.80
N GLN A 181 4.63 16.25 13.97
CA GLN A 181 5.23 16.68 15.24
C GLN A 181 4.12 16.68 16.29
#